data_AF-A0A380EJP6-F1
#
_entry.id   AF-A0A380EJP6-F1
#
_cell.length_a   1.000
_cell.length_b   1.000
_cell.length_c   1.000
_cell.angle_alpha   90.00
_cell.angle_beta   90.00
_cell.angle_gamma   90.00
#
_symmetry.space_group_name_H-M   'P 1'
#
loop_
_entity.id
_entity.type
_entity.pdbx_description
1 polymer ?
#
loop_
_entity_poly.entity_id
_entity_poly.type
_entity_poly.pdbx_seq_one_letter_code
_entity_poly.pdbx_strand_id
1 'polypeptide(L)' 'MNVLHQSIQNIGLPTPNLTYFCSYQLAKRTVDSYRYGLKHMMEFYQLDFHGHHDALNDAKACAMITFRLLKIMKI' A
#
# COMPACT_ATOMS: atom_id res chain seq x y z
N MET A 1 2.80 -5.36 8.46
CA MET A 1 3.61 -6.23 7.56
C MET A 1 3.73 -7.63 8.18
N ASN A 2 2.62 -8.38 8.32
CA ASN A 2 2.63 -9.59 9.14
C ASN A 2 3.29 -10.79 8.44
N VAL A 3 2.93 -11.03 7.17
CA VAL A 3 3.44 -12.18 6.38
C VAL A 3 4.96 -12.18 6.31
N LEU A 4 5.58 -11.07 5.87
CA LEU A 4 7.04 -10.98 5.76
C LEU A 4 7.73 -11.16 7.12
N HIS A 5 7.19 -10.58 8.19
CA HIS A 5 7.73 -10.73 9.54
C HIS A 5 7.72 -12.20 9.99
N GLN A 6 6.58 -12.88 9.81
CA GLN A 6 6.44 -14.31 10.13
C GLN A 6 7.36 -15.18 9.26
N SER A 7 7.49 -14.87 7.96
CA SER A 7 8.40 -15.58 7.07
C SER A 7 9.85 -15.47 7.52
N ILE A 8 10.29 -14.27 7.93
CA ILE A 8 11.65 -14.03 8.46
C ILE A 8 11.88 -14.83 9.75
N GLN A 9 10.91 -14.82 10.67
CA GLN A 9 10.98 -15.61 11.91
C GLN A 9 11.04 -17.11 11.64
N ASN A 10 10.26 -17.60 10.67
CA ASN A 10 10.21 -19.02 10.32
C ASN A 10 11.54 -19.56 9.78
N ILE A 11 12.36 -18.71 9.15
CA ILE A 11 13.70 -19.09 8.69
C ILE A 11 14.81 -18.75 9.69
N GLY A 12 14.46 -18.32 10.92
CA GLY A 12 15.40 -18.05 12.00
C GLY A 12 16.25 -16.79 11.81
N LEU A 13 15.84 -15.86 10.93
CA LEU A 13 16.56 -14.62 10.70
C LEU A 13 16.06 -13.50 11.63
N PRO A 14 16.93 -12.54 12.02
CA PRO A 14 16.50 -11.36 12.74
C PRO A 14 15.60 -10.50 11.86
N THR A 15 14.49 -10.01 12.42
CA THR A 15 13.65 -9.03 11.72
C THR A 15 14.38 -7.69 11.65
N PRO A 16 14.58 -7.11 10.45
CA PRO A 16 15.23 -5.82 10.33
C PRO A 16 14.35 -4.72 10.93
N ASN A 17 15.00 -3.74 11.59
CA ASN A 17 14.31 -2.53 12.01
C ASN A 17 14.10 -1.62 10.80
N LEU A 18 12.87 -1.59 10.28
CA LEU A 18 12.51 -0.83 9.10
C LEU A 18 11.43 0.18 9.45
N THR A 19 11.61 1.42 9.02
CA THR A 19 10.51 2.38 8.97
C THR A 19 9.64 2.04 7.76
N TYR A 20 8.36 1.78 8.00
CA TYR A 20 7.39 1.54 6.96
C TYR A 20 6.08 2.22 7.32
N PHE A 21 5.25 2.43 6.30
CA PHE A 21 3.88 2.88 6.49
C PHE A 21 2.96 2.10 5.56
N CYS A 22 1.67 2.14 5.87
CA CYS A 22 0.65 1.43 5.10
C CYS A 22 -0.13 2.43 4.27
N SER A 23 -0.13 2.28 2.94
CA SER A 23 -0.88 3.12 2.00
C SER A 23 -2.37 3.20 2.36
N TYR A 24 -2.96 2.12 2.85
CA TYR A 24 -4.34 2.09 3.36
C TYR A 24 -4.55 3.02 4.58
N GLN A 25 -3.64 2.97 5.56
CA GLN A 25 -3.72 3.83 6.74
C GLN A 25 -3.46 5.30 6.37
N LEU A 26 -2.56 5.54 5.41
CA LEU A 26 -2.30 6.87 4.87
C LEU A 26 -3.54 7.42 4.17
N ALA A 27 -4.20 6.62 3.34
CA ALA A 27 -5.42 7.01 2.62
C ALA A 27 -6.54 7.46 3.56
N LYS A 28 -6.79 6.70 4.63
CA LYS A 28 -7.78 7.04 5.67
C LYS A 28 -7.55 8.39 6.35
N ARG A 29 -6.35 8.94 6.29
CA ARG A 29 -5.96 10.19 6.95
C ARG A 29 -5.87 11.38 6.00
N THR A 30 -5.94 11.14 4.70
CA THR A 30 -5.54 12.14 3.68
C THR A 30 -6.62 12.42 2.64
N VAL A 31 -7.51 11.46 2.38
CA VAL A 31 -8.63 11.63 1.45
C VAL A 31 -9.93 11.23 2.11
N ASP A 32 -11.03 11.85 1.68
CA ASP A 32 -12.37 11.41 2.06
C ASP A 32 -12.89 10.43 1.00
N SER A 33 -13.06 9.19 1.40
CA SER A 33 -13.59 8.13 0.54
C SER A 33 -14.44 7.17 1.35
N TYR A 34 -15.49 6.64 0.70
CA TYR A 34 -16.35 5.63 1.30
C TYR A 34 -15.58 4.35 1.68
N ARG A 35 -14.56 3.97 0.88
CA ARG A 35 -13.72 2.78 1.10
C ARG A 35 -12.28 3.03 0.67
N TYR A 36 -11.34 2.48 1.44
CA TYR A 36 -9.90 2.74 1.26
C TYR A 36 -9.10 1.53 0.77
N GLY A 37 -9.76 0.40 0.49
CA GLY A 37 -9.09 -0.79 -0.06
C GLY A 37 -8.50 -0.52 -1.44
N LEU A 38 -7.50 -1.31 -1.84
CA LEU A 38 -6.71 -1.09 -3.07
C LEU A 38 -7.58 -0.82 -4.31
N LYS A 39 -8.57 -1.67 -4.58
CA LYS A 39 -9.51 -1.52 -5.70
C LYS A 39 -10.20 -0.14 -5.69
N HIS A 40 -10.74 0.28 -4.54
CA HIS A 40 -11.46 1.54 -4.41
C HIS A 40 -10.53 2.75 -4.54
N MET A 41 -9.28 2.63 -4.06
CA MET A 41 -8.29 3.69 -4.22
C MET A 41 -7.79 3.79 -5.65
N MET A 42 -7.70 2.67 -6.37
CA MET A 42 -7.43 2.69 -7.81
C MET A 42 -8.55 3.38 -8.57
N GLU A 43 -9.81 3.05 -8.29
CA GLU A 43 -10.98 3.72 -8.88
C GLU A 43 -10.99 5.22 -8.55
N PHE A 44 -10.79 5.59 -7.28
CA PHE A 44 -10.72 6.98 -6.82
C PHE A 44 -9.66 7.79 -7.58
N TYR A 45 -8.52 7.19 -7.86
CA TYR A 45 -7.42 7.82 -8.59
C TYR A 45 -7.43 7.56 -10.11
N GLN A 46 -8.45 6.87 -10.64
CA GLN A 46 -8.53 6.51 -12.06
C GLN A 46 -7.26 5.77 -12.54
N LEU A 47 -6.79 4.81 -11.74
CA LEU A 47 -5.65 3.96 -12.05
C LEU A 47 -6.12 2.66 -12.70
N ASP A 48 -5.59 2.35 -13.87
CA ASP A 48 -5.86 1.11 -14.58
C ASP A 48 -4.63 0.19 -14.54
N PHE A 49 -4.61 -0.69 -13.54
CA PHE A 49 -3.67 -1.80 -13.49
C PHE A 49 -4.44 -3.07 -13.83
N HIS A 50 -4.33 -3.52 -15.09
CA HIS A 50 -4.94 -4.76 -15.54
C HIS A 50 -4.37 -5.97 -14.78
N GLY A 51 -5.24 -6.89 -14.36
CA GLY A 51 -4.84 -8.11 -13.66
C GLY A 51 -4.78 -7.97 -12.14
N HIS A 52 -5.88 -7.49 -11.53
CA HIS A 52 -6.13 -7.70 -10.11
C HIS A 52 -5.85 -9.17 -9.78
N HIS A 53 -5.00 -9.45 -8.79
CA HIS A 53 -4.43 -10.75 -8.36
C HIS A 53 -2.97 -11.02 -8.77
N ASP A 54 -2.29 -10.15 -9.50
CA ASP A 54 -0.82 -10.18 -9.62
C ASP A 54 -0.18 -9.30 -8.53
N ALA A 55 0.62 -9.91 -7.66
CA ALA A 55 1.32 -9.23 -6.56
C ALA A 55 2.22 -8.08 -7.06
N LEU A 56 2.79 -8.18 -8.26
CA LEU A 56 3.59 -7.11 -8.87
C LEU A 56 2.70 -5.92 -9.26
N ASN A 57 1.52 -6.18 -9.84
CA ASN A 57 0.61 -5.11 -10.22
C ASN A 57 0.01 -4.43 -8.98
N ASP A 58 -0.33 -5.20 -7.95
CA ASP A 58 -0.80 -4.66 -6.67
C ASP A 58 0.28 -3.79 -5.99
N ALA A 59 1.56 -4.18 -6.09
CA ALA A 59 2.68 -3.39 -5.59
C ALA A 59 2.84 -2.07 -6.36
N LYS A 60 2.75 -2.09 -7.70
CA LYS A 60 2.78 -0.88 -8.54
C LYS A 60 1.61 0.06 -8.23
N ALA A 61 0.41 -0.48 -8.07
CA ALA A 61 -0.77 0.29 -7.69
C ALA A 61 -0.61 0.93 -6.30
N CYS A 62 -0.13 0.16 -5.31
CA CYS A 62 0.18 0.67 -3.97
C CYS A 62 1.21 1.82 -4.00
N ALA A 63 2.26 1.70 -4.82
CA ALA A 63 3.27 2.74 -4.95
C ALA A 63 2.68 4.03 -5.56
N MET A 64 1.89 3.91 -6.62
CA MET A 64 1.25 5.05 -7.28
C MET A 64 0.25 5.75 -6.35
N ILE A 65 -0.60 4.98 -5.65
CA ILE A 65 -1.54 5.53 -4.65
C ILE A 65 -0.76 6.28 -3.58
N THR A 66 0.29 5.68 -3.02
CA THR A 66 1.14 6.30 -1.99
C THR A 66 1.71 7.64 -2.46
N PHE A 67 2.29 7.67 -3.67
CA PHE A 67 2.85 8.89 -4.24
C PHE A 67 1.81 10.01 -4.35
N ARG A 68 0.59 9.69 -4.78
CA ARG A 68 -0.52 10.67 -4.89
C ARG A 68 -0.97 11.19 -3.52
N LEU A 69 -1.06 10.31 -2.52
CA LEU A 69 -1.42 10.70 -1.15
C LEU A 69 -0.38 11.64 -0.54
N LEU A 70 0.91 11.36 -0.72
CA LEU A 70 1.99 12.21 -0.21
C LEU A 70 1.98 13.60 -0.84
N LYS A 71 1.67 13.71 -2.14
CA LYS A 71 1.51 15.00 -2.82
C LYS A 71 0.42 15.88 -2.21
N ILE A 72 -0.67 15.28 -1.70
CA ILE A 72 -1.76 16.02 -1.04
C ILE A 72 -1.29 16.58 0.31
N MET A 73 -0.47 15.83 1.03
CA MET A 73 0.02 16.22 2.36
C MET A 73 1.04 17.37 2.36
N LYS A 74 1.51 17.82 1.18
CA LYS A 74 2.60 18.80 1.03
C LYS A 74 3.87 18.45 1.83
N ILE A 75 4.25 17.17 1.80
CA ILE A 75 5.57 16.70 2.27
C ILE A 75 6.51 16.66 1.07
#